data_AF-A0A7C1UWI6-F1
#
_entry.id   AF-A0A7C1UWI6-F1
#
_cell.length_a   1.000
_cell.length_b   1.000
_cell.length_c   1.000
_cell.angle_alpha   90.00
_cell.angle_beta   90.00
_cell.angle_gamma   90.00
#
_symmetry.space_group_name_H-M   'P 1'
#
loop_
_entity.id
_entity.type
_entity.pdbx_description
1 polymer ?
#
loop_
_entity_poly.entity_id
_entity_poly.type
_entity_poly.pdbx_seq_one_letter_code
_entity_poly.pdbx_strand_id
1 'polypeptide(L)'
;MINMHNLAITSNISQSEYLPFRNSKGELNYREIVNFLDLDKNAVSKIAGVSKKSVRYDHKIPREVREHLNQISNICQLVAEFFDGDPEKTSLWFSTPNPVLGDLSPRDMLRFGRYKKLLKFIVNAREEAGSGKETSA
;
A
#
# COMPACT_ATOMS: atom_id res chain seq x y z
N MET A 1 -28.78 -10.01 5.75
CA MET A 1 -28.19 -8.79 5.14
C MET A 1 -26.67 -8.95 5.14
N ILE A 2 -26.07 -9.14 3.96
CA ILE A 2 -24.62 -9.23 3.82
C ILE A 2 -24.07 -7.80 3.97
N ASN A 3 -23.13 -7.63 4.89
CA ASN A 3 -22.62 -6.33 5.31
C ASN A 3 -21.82 -5.68 4.15
N MET A 4 -22.38 -4.62 3.55
CA MET A 4 -21.96 -4.00 2.29
C MET A 4 -20.79 -3.01 2.44
N HIS A 5 -19.93 -3.19 3.46
CA HIS A 5 -18.77 -2.34 3.71
C HIS A 5 -17.44 -2.95 3.22
N ASN A 6 -17.45 -4.16 2.64
CA ASN A 6 -16.26 -4.86 2.16
C ASN A 6 -16.01 -4.75 0.64
N LEU A 7 -16.93 -4.14 -0.12
CA LEU A 7 -16.88 -4.14 -1.60
C LEU A 7 -15.93 -3.09 -2.22
N ALA A 8 -15.50 -2.07 -1.47
CA ALA A 8 -14.61 -1.03 -2.00
C ALA A 8 -13.12 -1.42 -2.01
N ILE A 9 -12.74 -2.52 -1.34
CA ILE A 9 -11.34 -2.98 -1.32
C ILE A 9 -11.04 -3.84 -2.56
N THR A 10 -12.03 -4.53 -3.11
CA THR A 10 -11.84 -5.49 -4.20
C THR A 10 -11.85 -4.88 -5.60
N SER A 11 -12.42 -3.69 -5.79
CA SER A 11 -12.47 -3.03 -7.10
C SER A 11 -11.12 -2.41 -7.52
N ASN A 12 -10.19 -2.21 -6.58
CA ASN A 12 -8.84 -1.67 -6.84
C ASN A 12 -7.76 -2.59 -6.28
N ILE A 13 -7.81 -3.87 -6.65
CA ILE A 13 -6.71 -4.81 -6.45
C ILE A 13 -5.89 -4.84 -7.74
N SER A 14 -4.57 -4.71 -7.62
CA SER A 14 -3.66 -4.96 -8.76
C SER A 14 -3.94 -6.34 -9.34
N GLN A 15 -4.27 -6.41 -10.63
CA GLN A 15 -4.60 -7.68 -11.29
C GLN A 15 -3.36 -8.56 -11.51
N SER A 16 -2.16 -7.99 -11.35
CA SER A 16 -0.88 -8.67 -11.50
C SER A 16 -0.02 -8.53 -10.25
N GLU A 17 0.83 -9.52 -10.01
CA GLU A 17 1.83 -9.51 -8.94
C GLU A 17 3.15 -8.95 -9.48
N TYR A 18 3.35 -7.65 -9.32
CA TYR A 18 4.55 -6.95 -9.80
C TYR A 18 5.71 -7.02 -8.81
N LEU A 19 5.41 -6.81 -7.52
CA LEU A 19 6.40 -6.86 -6.45
C LEU A 19 6.42 -8.25 -5.79
N PRO A 20 7.60 -8.82 -5.51
CA PRO A 20 7.76 -10.17 -4.98
C PRO A 20 7.50 -10.23 -3.46
N PHE A 21 6.30 -9.79 -3.04
CA PHE A 21 5.91 -9.80 -1.63
C PHE A 21 5.34 -11.13 -1.17
N ARG A 22 4.98 -12.05 -2.06
CA ARG A 22 4.52 -13.37 -1.67
C ARG A 22 5.65 -14.39 -1.64
N ASN A 23 5.54 -15.34 -0.71
CA ASN A 23 6.41 -16.52 -0.67
C ASN A 23 5.95 -17.57 -1.70
N SER A 24 6.69 -18.68 -1.80
CA SER A 24 6.37 -19.80 -2.70
C SER A 24 5.01 -20.49 -2.42
N LYS A 25 4.38 -20.21 -1.28
CA LYS A 25 3.04 -20.70 -0.92
C LYS A 25 1.92 -19.70 -1.24
N GLY A 26 2.27 -18.56 -1.83
CA GLY A 26 1.34 -17.47 -2.14
C GLY A 26 0.96 -16.61 -0.93
N GLU A 27 1.61 -16.77 0.23
CA GLU A 27 1.33 -15.96 1.42
C GLU A 27 2.21 -14.70 1.42
N LEU A 28 1.67 -13.58 1.92
CA LEU A 28 2.43 -12.34 2.01
C LEU A 28 3.57 -12.45 3.03
N ASN A 29 4.77 -12.13 2.58
CA ASN A 29 5.94 -11.89 3.40
C ASN A 29 5.92 -10.43 3.88
N TYR A 30 5.32 -10.22 5.05
CA TYR A 30 5.21 -8.91 5.69
C TYR A 30 6.55 -8.20 5.89
N ARG A 31 7.65 -8.96 6.02
CA ARG A 31 9.00 -8.40 6.18
C ARG A 31 9.47 -7.70 4.91
N GLU A 32 9.18 -8.27 3.73
CA GLU A 32 9.54 -7.63 2.46
C GLU A 32 8.80 -6.31 2.27
N ILE A 33 7.50 -6.26 2.64
CA ILE A 33 6.70 -5.03 2.53
C ILE A 33 7.29 -3.91 3.40
N VAL A 34 7.64 -4.20 4.65
CA VAL A 34 8.21 -3.18 5.55
C VAL A 34 9.62 -2.78 5.14
N ASN A 35 10.43 -3.71 4.63
CA ASN A 35 11.77 -3.40 4.11
C ASN A 35 11.68 -2.51 2.86
N PHE A 36 10.80 -2.86 1.91
CA PHE A 36 10.60 -2.13 0.67
C PHE A 36 10.22 -0.66 0.90
N LEU A 37 9.39 -0.42 1.92
CA LEU A 37 8.94 0.92 2.31
C LEU A 37 9.79 1.56 3.42
N ASP A 38 10.86 0.90 3.89
CA ASP A 38 11.69 1.37 5.00
C ASP A 38 10.84 1.77 6.23
N LEU A 39 9.93 0.88 6.63
CA LEU A 39 9.06 1.05 7.79
C LEU A 39 9.66 0.35 9.01
N ASP A 40 10.05 1.15 10.00
CA ASP A 40 10.51 0.63 11.28
C ASP A 40 9.33 0.12 12.16
N LYS A 41 9.65 -0.58 13.25
CA LYS A 41 8.62 -1.09 14.18
C LYS A 41 7.77 0.03 14.79
N ASN A 42 8.32 1.25 14.93
CA ASN A 42 7.58 2.38 15.47
C ASN A 42 6.50 2.84 14.50
N ALA A 43 6.83 3.01 13.22
CA ALA A 43 5.89 3.33 12.16
C ALA A 43 4.79 2.27 12.06
N VAL A 44 5.16 1.00 12.01
CA VAL A 44 4.18 -0.10 11.96
C VAL A 44 3.25 -0.09 13.18
N SER A 45 3.77 0.22 14.37
CA SER A 45 2.94 0.32 15.56
C SER A 45 1.90 1.44 15.48
N LYS A 46 2.28 2.59 14.92
CA LYS A 46 1.38 3.73 14.71
C LYS A 46 0.34 3.44 13.62
N ILE A 47 0.77 2.83 12.52
CA ILE A 47 -0.10 2.41 11.42
C ILE A 47 -1.18 1.46 11.93
N ALA A 48 -0.80 0.48 12.75
CA ALA A 48 -1.69 -0.57 13.20
C ALA A 48 -2.41 -0.28 14.52
N GLY A 49 -2.12 0.83 15.19
CA GLY A 49 -2.72 1.15 16.49
C GLY A 49 -2.38 0.15 17.60
N VAL A 50 -1.19 -0.47 17.55
CA VAL A 50 -0.73 -1.46 18.56
C VAL A 50 0.52 -0.98 19.27
N SER A 51 0.91 -1.64 20.37
CA SER A 51 2.19 -1.33 21.03
C SER A 51 3.39 -1.70 20.15
N LYS A 52 4.46 -0.89 20.16
CA LYS A 52 5.73 -1.18 19.45
C LYS A 52 6.31 -2.56 19.83
N LYS A 53 6.13 -2.99 21.08
CA LYS A 53 6.58 -4.31 21.57
C LYS A 53 5.80 -5.47 20.93
N SER A 54 4.52 -5.25 20.62
CA SER A 54 3.64 -6.25 20.01
C SER A 54 3.89 -6.45 18.51
N VAL A 55 4.54 -5.51 17.83
CA VAL A 55 4.84 -5.61 16.39
C VAL A 55 5.77 -6.81 16.14
N ARG A 56 5.30 -7.73 15.28
CA ARG A 56 6.02 -8.92 14.80
C ARG A 56 5.41 -9.35 13.47
N TYR A 57 6.18 -10.16 12.72
CA TYR A 57 5.83 -10.57 11.35
C TYR A 57 5.82 -12.10 11.20
N ASP A 58 5.91 -12.82 12.31
CA ASP A 58 5.84 -14.28 12.38
C ASP A 58 4.37 -14.75 12.50
N HIS A 59 4.17 -16.06 12.72
CA HIS A 59 2.84 -16.67 12.91
C HIS A 59 2.01 -16.08 14.07
N LYS A 60 2.61 -15.30 14.98
CA LYS A 60 1.92 -14.61 16.08
C LYS A 60 1.65 -13.13 15.77
N ILE A 61 1.80 -12.70 14.51
CA ILE A 61 1.48 -11.33 14.07
C ILE A 61 0.10 -10.89 14.60
N PRO A 62 0.00 -9.70 15.25
CA PRO A 62 -1.29 -9.14 15.63
C PRO A 62 -2.17 -8.97 14.40
N ARG A 63 -3.47 -9.21 14.56
CA ARG A 63 -4.45 -9.10 13.47
C ARG A 63 -4.38 -7.74 12.79
N GLU A 64 -4.29 -6.68 13.57
CA GLU A 64 -4.27 -5.30 13.12
C GLU A 64 -3.03 -5.02 12.24
N VAL A 65 -1.85 -5.51 12.65
CA VAL A 65 -0.61 -5.40 11.86
C VAL A 65 -0.76 -6.13 10.53
N ARG A 66 -1.30 -7.35 10.55
CA ARG A 66 -1.55 -8.14 9.34
C ARG A 66 -2.50 -7.42 8.37
N GLU A 67 -3.63 -6.93 8.88
CA GLU A 67 -4.66 -6.25 8.07
C GLU A 67 -4.11 -5.00 7.40
N HIS A 68 -3.35 -4.19 8.13
CA HIS A 68 -2.74 -2.98 7.56
C HIS A 68 -1.60 -3.28 6.58
N LEU A 69 -0.78 -4.31 6.82
CA LEU A 69 0.26 -4.67 5.86
C LEU A 69 -0.31 -5.30 4.58
N ASN A 70 -1.43 -6.02 4.66
CA ASN A 70 -2.17 -6.47 3.47
C ASN A 70 -2.65 -5.27 2.62
N GLN A 71 -3.21 -4.26 3.29
CA GLN A 71 -3.65 -3.02 2.66
C GLN A 71 -2.48 -2.24 2.01
N ILE A 72 -1.37 -2.13 2.71
CA ILE A 72 -0.15 -1.48 2.21
C ILE A 72 0.44 -2.25 1.02
N SER A 73 0.44 -3.58 1.07
CA SER A 73 0.83 -4.42 -0.06
C SER A 73 0.03 -4.09 -1.31
N ASN A 74 -1.29 -3.91 -1.18
CA ASN A 74 -2.14 -3.58 -2.31
C ASN A 74 -1.78 -2.22 -2.92
N ILE A 75 -1.56 -1.20 -2.08
CA ILE A 75 -1.11 0.12 -2.53
C ILE A 75 0.22 0.02 -3.29
N CYS A 76 1.18 -0.76 -2.78
CA CYS A 76 2.46 -0.94 -3.46
C CYS A 76 2.29 -1.59 -4.83
N GLN A 77 1.43 -2.60 -4.95
CA GLN A 77 1.17 -3.26 -6.23
C GLN A 77 0.48 -2.32 -7.23
N LEU A 78 -0.47 -1.49 -6.79
CA LEU A 78 -1.13 -0.50 -7.66
C LEU A 78 -0.16 0.56 -8.20
N VAL A 79 0.79 0.99 -7.36
CA VAL A 79 1.82 1.94 -7.79
C VAL A 79 2.84 1.24 -8.70
N ALA A 80 3.20 0.00 -8.40
CA ALA A 80 4.07 -0.79 -9.26
C ALA A 80 3.46 -1.02 -10.64
N GLU A 81 2.16 -1.30 -10.72
CA GLU A 81 1.42 -1.40 -11.99
C GLU A 81 1.58 -0.13 -12.83
N PHE A 82 1.49 1.05 -12.22
CA PHE A 82 1.70 2.34 -12.92
C PHE A 82 3.12 2.49 -13.48
N PHE A 83 4.11 1.87 -12.86
CA PHE A 83 5.51 1.86 -13.30
C PHE A 83 5.90 0.59 -14.06
N ASP A 84 4.94 -0.14 -14.65
CA ASP A 84 5.16 -1.39 -15.39
C ASP A 84 5.93 -2.45 -14.58
N GLY A 85 5.76 -2.44 -13.27
CA GLY A 85 6.39 -3.35 -12.32
C GLY A 85 7.81 -2.96 -11.88
N ASP A 86 8.31 -1.77 -12.22
CA ASP A 86 9.64 -1.31 -11.82
C ASP A 86 9.72 -1.06 -10.30
N PRO A 87 10.45 -1.90 -9.53
CA PRO A 87 10.49 -1.80 -8.07
C PRO A 87 11.28 -0.57 -7.60
N GLU A 88 12.27 -0.12 -8.35
CA GLU A 88 13.10 1.03 -7.99
C GLU A 88 12.31 2.32 -8.13
N LYS A 89 11.63 2.52 -9.27
CA LYS A 89 10.73 3.67 -9.47
C LYS A 89 9.61 3.68 -8.44
N THR A 90 9.05 2.51 -8.14
CA THR A 90 7.99 2.37 -7.15
C THR A 90 8.48 2.79 -5.76
N SER A 91 9.62 2.26 -5.30
CA SER A 91 10.19 2.63 -3.99
C SER A 91 10.56 4.11 -3.92
N LEU A 92 11.16 4.65 -5.00
CA LEU A 92 11.48 6.07 -5.11
C LEU A 92 10.22 6.93 -5.00
N TRP A 93 9.16 6.60 -5.73
CA TRP A 93 7.88 7.31 -5.67
C TRP A 93 7.31 7.37 -4.26
N PHE A 94 7.42 6.28 -3.47
CA PHE A 94 6.99 6.29 -2.08
C PHE A 94 7.82 7.23 -1.20
N SER A 95 9.10 7.44 -1.52
CA SER A 95 10.00 8.33 -0.76
C SER A 95 9.97 9.79 -1.21
N THR A 96 9.53 10.07 -2.43
CA THR A 96 9.54 11.43 -3.01
C THR A 96 8.42 12.27 -2.39
N PRO A 97 8.73 13.45 -1.81
CA PRO A 97 7.72 14.40 -1.35
C PRO A 97 6.77 14.81 -2.47
N ASN A 98 5.48 14.93 -2.15
CA ASN A 98 4.46 15.30 -3.12
C ASN A 98 3.67 16.54 -2.63
N PRO A 99 3.72 17.68 -3.36
CA PRO A 99 2.98 18.90 -3.00
C PRO A 99 1.47 18.69 -2.85
N VAL A 100 0.87 17.80 -3.64
CA VAL A 100 -0.57 17.46 -3.56
C VAL A 100 -0.93 16.76 -2.25
N LEU A 101 0.06 16.12 -1.62
CA LEU A 101 -0.08 15.48 -0.30
C LEU A 101 0.34 16.42 0.85
N GLY A 102 0.55 17.71 0.58
CA GLY A 102 1.02 18.70 1.54
C GLY A 102 2.51 18.56 1.82
N ASP A 103 3.30 18.41 0.76
CA ASP A 103 4.76 18.23 0.79
C ASP A 103 5.25 17.01 1.58
N LEU A 104 4.35 16.05 1.82
CA LEU A 104 4.68 14.77 2.43
C LEU A 104 4.91 13.72 1.36
N SER A 105 5.86 12.81 1.61
CA SER A 105 6.00 11.62 0.81
C SER A 105 4.82 10.65 1.06
N PRO A 106 4.44 9.81 0.09
CA PRO A 106 3.49 8.72 0.32
C PRO A 106 3.89 7.81 1.50
N ARG A 107 5.18 7.56 1.70
CA ARG A 107 5.70 6.82 2.86
C ARG A 107 5.41 7.53 4.18
N ASP A 108 5.59 8.84 4.25
CA ASP A 108 5.27 9.60 5.47
C ASP A 108 3.77 9.62 5.75
N MET A 109 2.94 9.70 4.69
CA MET A 109 1.50 9.54 4.82
C MET A 109 1.13 8.20 5.46
N LEU A 110 1.80 7.10 5.08
CA LEU A 110 1.63 5.80 5.75
C LEU A 110 2.10 5.87 7.21
N ARG A 111 3.31 6.38 7.49
CA ARG A 111 3.86 6.49 8.86
C ARG A 111 2.97 7.29 9.81
N PHE A 112 2.23 8.28 9.30
CA PHE A 112 1.30 9.10 10.07
C PHE A 112 -0.14 8.56 10.09
N GLY A 113 -0.37 7.33 9.63
CA GLY A 113 -1.69 6.70 9.64
C GLY A 113 -2.68 7.28 8.63
N ARG A 114 -2.23 8.07 7.65
CA ARG A 114 -3.06 8.72 6.62
C ARG A 114 -3.34 7.80 5.43
N TYR A 115 -3.45 6.49 5.68
CA TYR A 115 -3.64 5.44 4.67
C TYR A 115 -4.83 5.73 3.74
N LYS A 116 -6.02 6.02 4.30
CA LYS A 116 -7.24 6.25 3.50
C LYS A 116 -7.09 7.42 2.54
N LYS A 117 -6.38 8.49 2.95
CA LYS A 117 -6.11 9.66 2.12
C LYS A 117 -5.16 9.30 0.98
N LEU A 118 -4.10 8.53 1.25
CA LEU A 118 -3.18 8.06 0.23
C LEU A 118 -3.85 7.13 -0.79
N LEU A 119 -4.65 6.15 -0.32
CA LEU A 119 -5.37 5.25 -1.21
C LEU A 119 -6.30 6.01 -2.15
N LYS A 120 -7.08 6.96 -1.62
CA LYS A 120 -7.98 7.80 -2.43
C LYS A 120 -7.20 8.57 -3.49
N PHE A 121 -6.05 9.15 -3.14
CA PHE A 121 -5.19 9.84 -4.10
C PHE A 121 -4.74 8.93 -5.24
N ILE A 122 -4.28 7.72 -4.95
CA ILE A 122 -3.81 6.75 -5.96
C ILE A 122 -4.96 6.31 -6.88
N VAL A 123 -6.13 6.01 -6.31
CA VAL A 123 -7.31 5.58 -7.08
C VAL A 123 -7.76 6.69 -8.02
N ASN A 124 -7.91 7.91 -7.51
CA ASN A 124 -8.30 9.06 -8.33
C ASN A 124 -7.30 9.31 -9.47
N ALA A 125 -5.99 9.25 -9.19
CA ALA A 125 -4.96 9.42 -10.21
C ALA A 125 -5.03 8.34 -11.31
N ARG A 126 -5.41 7.09 -10.97
CA ARG A 126 -5.63 6.02 -11.95
C ARG A 126 -6.89 6.25 -12.79
N GLU A 127 -7.98 6.71 -12.19
CA GLU A 127 -9.23 7.03 -12.92
C GLU A 127 -9.02 8.19 -13.91
N GLU A 128 -8.26 9.22 -13.52
CA GLU A 128 -7.87 10.31 -14.41
C GLU A 128 -6.95 9.82 -15.55
N ALA A 129 -5.97 8.96 -15.25
CA ALA A 129 -5.10 8.38 -16.28
C ALA A 129 -5.85 7.42 -17.24
N GLY A 130 -6.89 6.73 -16.76
CA GLY A 130 -7.72 5.82 -17.56
C GLY A 130 -8.71 6.55 -18.46
N SER A 131 -9.36 7.62 -17.97
CA SER A 131 -10.32 8.43 -18.73
C SER A 131 -9.68 9.24 -19.86
N GLY A 132 -8.36 9.49 -19.80
CA GLY A 132 -7.60 10.10 -20.89
C GLY A 132 -7.43 9.23 -22.15
N LYS A 133 -7.79 7.94 -22.11
CA LYS A 133 -7.66 7.04 -23.27
C LYS A 133 -8.89 7.00 -24.20
N GLU A 134 -9.98 7.69 -23.88
CA GLU A 134 -11.23 7.66 -24.67
C GLU A 134 -11.47 8.89 -25.56
N THR A 135 -10.58 9.89 -25.58
CA THR A 135 -10.77 11.14 -26.36
C THR A 135 -9.78 11.34 -27.51
N SER A 136 -9.16 10.27 -28.01
CA SER A 136 -8.39 10.31 -29.26
C SER A 136 -8.80 9.17 -30.19
N ALA A 137 -9.95 9.36 -30.85
CA ALA A 137 -10.36 8.66 -32.07
C ALA A 137 -11.24 9.60 -32.90
#